data_AF-A0A968YFB0-F1
#
_entry.id   AF-A0A968YFB0-F1
#
_cell.length_a   1.000
_cell.length_b   1.000
_cell.length_c   1.000
_cell.angle_alpha   90.00
_cell.angle_beta   90.00
_cell.angle_gamma   90.00
#
_symmetry.space_group_name_H-M   'P 1'
#
loop_
_entity.id
_entity.type
_entity.pdbx_description
1 polymer ?
#
loop_
_entity_poly.entity_id
_entity_poly.type
_entity_poly.pdbx_seq_one_letter_code
_entity_poly.pdbx_strand_id
1 'polypeptide(L)'
;MTFRLYNLDREAHRLVDQYSHEDGVLNESHKMRMTVAYGLERFWGEHLRLGVDQPEGRYWKAVWDQLHTILQPAGIELPRAELTLDSNPQAKEDNKRQQQAYTDDIVNRLWALEASEQDQYRVALAVLTQFCDCLVWWTQRYK
;
A
#
# COMPACT_ATOMS: atom_id res chain seq x y z
N MET A 1 -23.58 -18.00 -0.12
CA MET A 1 -22.61 -16.89 -0.24
C MET A 1 -23.26 -15.79 -1.08
N THR A 2 -23.42 -14.59 -0.53
CA THR A 2 -23.92 -13.43 -1.29
C THR A 2 -22.73 -12.75 -1.95
N PHE A 3 -22.75 -12.61 -3.28
CA PHE A 3 -21.72 -11.89 -4.01
C PHE A 3 -21.59 -10.45 -3.48
N ARG A 4 -20.38 -10.03 -3.12
CA ARG A 4 -20.07 -8.66 -2.68
C ARG A 4 -19.01 -8.08 -3.60
N LEU A 5 -19.29 -6.90 -4.15
CA LEU A 5 -18.30 -6.13 -4.88
C LEU A 5 -17.30 -5.52 -3.90
N TYR A 6 -16.04 -5.38 -4.33
CA TYR A 6 -14.95 -4.83 -3.52
C TYR A 6 -15.11 -3.33 -3.18
N ASN A 7 -16.12 -2.64 -3.72
CA ASN A 7 -16.42 -1.21 -3.47
C ASN A 7 -15.19 -0.28 -3.62
N LEU A 8 -14.28 -0.60 -4.55
CA LEU A 8 -13.00 0.08 -4.73
C LEU A 8 -13.15 1.59 -4.89
N ASP A 9 -14.17 2.03 -5.62
CA ASP A 9 -14.44 3.45 -5.85
C ASP A 9 -14.75 4.21 -4.56
N ARG A 10 -15.55 3.62 -3.67
CA ARG A 10 -15.92 4.22 -2.38
C ARG A 10 -14.71 4.35 -1.47
N GLU A 11 -13.89 3.30 -1.37
CA GLU A 11 -12.69 3.31 -0.53
C GLU A 11 -11.63 4.26 -1.11
N ALA A 12 -11.52 4.35 -2.43
CA ALA A 12 -10.61 5.28 -3.11
C ALA A 12 -11.02 6.73 -2.84
N HIS A 13 -12.31 7.06 -2.99
CA HIS A 13 -12.84 8.36 -2.63
C HIS A 13 -12.54 8.72 -1.18
N ARG A 14 -12.80 7.80 -0.24
CA ARG A 14 -12.55 8.05 1.19
C ARG A 14 -11.09 8.37 1.49
N LEU A 15 -10.16 7.63 0.88
CA LEU A 15 -8.72 7.90 1.03
C LEU A 15 -8.33 9.24 0.39
N VAL A 16 -8.78 9.52 -0.83
CA VAL A 16 -8.47 10.80 -1.49
C VAL A 16 -9.02 11.97 -0.67
N ASP A 17 -10.25 11.88 -0.18
CA ASP A 17 -10.89 12.89 0.67
C ASP A 17 -10.06 13.14 1.95
N GLN A 18 -9.64 12.06 2.63
CA GLN A 18 -8.81 12.14 3.83
C GLN A 18 -7.47 12.87 3.62
N TYR A 19 -6.83 12.66 2.46
CA TYR A 19 -5.52 13.24 2.13
C TYR A 19 -5.63 14.51 1.25
N SER A 20 -6.86 14.97 0.96
CA SER A 20 -7.12 16.12 0.08
C SER A 20 -6.60 17.45 0.63
N HIS A 21 -6.46 17.54 1.95
CA HIS A 21 -5.97 18.72 2.64
C HIS A 21 -4.44 18.81 2.69
N GLU A 22 -3.72 17.73 2.36
CA GLU A 22 -2.26 17.70 2.33
C GLU A 22 -1.76 18.09 0.93
N ASP A 23 -1.06 19.22 0.82
CA ASP A 23 -0.63 19.76 -0.47
C ASP A 23 0.35 18.80 -1.18
N GLY A 24 0.15 18.61 -2.47
CA GLY A 24 0.97 17.75 -3.32
C GLY A 24 0.79 16.24 -3.15
N VAL A 25 0.23 15.74 -2.04
CA VAL A 25 0.14 14.30 -1.72
C VAL A 25 -0.69 13.52 -2.72
N LEU A 26 -1.81 14.08 -3.19
CA LEU A 26 -2.67 13.40 -4.15
C LEU A 26 -1.98 13.13 -5.50
N ASN A 27 -0.89 13.84 -5.84
CA ASN A 27 -0.10 13.53 -7.03
C ASN A 27 0.57 12.14 -6.96
N GLU A 28 0.74 11.60 -5.76
CA GLU A 28 1.25 10.25 -5.55
C GLU A 28 0.32 9.18 -6.14
N SER A 29 -0.99 9.41 -6.28
CA SER A 29 -1.91 8.44 -6.91
C SER A 29 -1.47 8.09 -8.34
N HIS A 30 -0.91 9.06 -9.08
CA HIS A 30 -0.36 8.82 -10.42
C HIS A 30 0.90 7.95 -10.37
N LYS A 31 1.75 8.15 -9.36
CA LYS A 31 2.95 7.33 -9.16
C LYS A 31 2.57 5.92 -8.73
N MET A 32 1.59 5.77 -7.84
CA MET A 32 1.00 4.48 -7.44
C MET A 32 0.54 3.65 -8.65
N ARG A 33 -0.19 4.28 -9.57
CA ARG A 33 -0.62 3.65 -10.83
C ARG A 33 0.55 3.18 -11.70
N MET A 34 1.68 3.89 -11.70
CA MET A 34 2.86 3.46 -12.46
C MET A 34 3.62 2.35 -11.72
N THR A 35 3.71 2.44 -10.40
CA THR A 35 4.48 1.50 -9.58
C THR A 35 3.84 0.12 -9.51
N VAL A 36 2.49 0.02 -9.54
CA VAL A 36 1.79 -1.27 -9.47
C VAL A 36 2.20 -2.24 -10.59
N ALA A 37 2.60 -1.73 -11.75
CA ALA A 37 3.07 -2.56 -12.87
C ALA A 37 4.35 -3.36 -12.56
N TYR A 38 5.08 -2.98 -11.51
CA TYR A 38 6.31 -3.64 -11.08
C TYR A 38 6.11 -4.64 -9.93
N GLY A 39 4.87 -4.92 -9.53
CA GLY A 39 4.56 -5.91 -8.50
C GLY A 39 4.22 -5.32 -7.13
N LEU A 40 3.70 -6.19 -6.26
CA LEU A 40 3.21 -5.84 -4.92
C LEU A 40 4.35 -5.38 -4.00
N GLU A 41 5.52 -5.99 -4.13
CA GLU A 41 6.72 -5.73 -3.33
C GLU A 41 7.23 -4.31 -3.54
N ARG A 42 7.32 -3.91 -4.81
CA ARG A 42 7.79 -2.58 -5.17
C ARG A 42 6.77 -1.52 -4.79
N PHE A 43 5.48 -1.82 -4.94
CA PHE A 43 4.42 -0.93 -4.49
C PHE A 43 4.50 -0.68 -2.99
N TRP A 44 4.62 -1.75 -2.22
CA TRP A 44 4.70 -1.66 -0.77
C TRP A 44 5.95 -0.90 -0.31
N GLY A 45 7.14 -1.21 -0.84
CA GLY A 45 8.39 -0.57 -0.41
C GLY A 45 8.45 0.95 -0.61
N GLU A 46 7.58 1.52 -1.45
CA GLU A 46 7.59 2.95 -1.75
C GLU A 46 7.22 3.82 -0.54
N HIS A 47 6.35 3.33 0.35
CA HIS A 47 6.00 4.05 1.58
C HIS A 47 7.20 4.20 2.53
N LEU A 48 8.14 3.25 2.50
CA LEU A 48 9.39 3.31 3.27
C LEU A 48 10.39 4.27 2.62
N ARG A 49 10.46 4.27 1.29
CA ARG A 49 11.35 5.14 0.51
C ARG A 49 11.01 6.61 0.68
N LEU A 50 9.72 6.93 0.71
CA LEU A 50 9.22 8.29 0.91
C LEU A 50 9.34 8.74 2.38
N GLY A 51 9.44 7.78 3.30
CA GLY A 51 9.57 8.03 4.73
C GLY A 51 8.22 7.91 5.45
N VAL A 52 8.21 7.13 6.53
CA VAL A 52 6.98 6.78 7.27
C VAL A 52 6.30 8.02 7.87
N ASP A 53 7.09 9.04 8.23
CA ASP A 53 6.59 10.30 8.80
C ASP A 53 6.17 11.33 7.74
N GLN A 54 6.43 11.07 6.46
CA GLN A 54 6.05 11.99 5.39
C GLN A 54 4.57 11.78 4.99
N PRO A 55 3.83 12.87 4.70
CA PRO A 55 2.47 12.84 4.15
C PRO A 55 2.27 11.80 3.03
N GLU A 56 3.18 11.81 2.07
CA GLU A 56 3.19 10.91 0.91
C GLU A 56 3.39 9.47 1.36
N GLY A 57 4.39 9.19 2.19
CA GLY A 57 4.65 7.85 2.72
C GLY A 57 3.45 7.30 3.50
N ARG A 58 2.79 8.13 4.31
CA ARG A 58 1.55 7.76 5.01
C ARG A 58 0.44 7.41 4.02
N TYR A 59 0.28 8.16 2.95
CA TYR A 59 -0.73 7.89 1.92
C TYR A 59 -0.50 6.55 1.22
N TRP A 60 0.74 6.26 0.81
CA TRP A 60 1.10 4.95 0.26
C TRP A 60 0.83 3.79 1.22
N LYS A 61 1.18 3.96 2.50
CA LYS A 61 0.87 2.97 3.54
C LYS A 61 -0.64 2.79 3.72
N ALA A 62 -1.41 3.87 3.76
CA ALA A 62 -2.86 3.82 3.91
C ALA A 62 -3.54 3.07 2.76
N VAL A 63 -3.06 3.28 1.53
CA VAL A 63 -3.54 2.55 0.35
C VAL A 63 -3.25 1.05 0.48
N TRP A 64 -2.06 0.66 0.95
CA TRP A 64 -1.72 -0.74 1.19
C TRP A 64 -2.56 -1.37 2.30
N ASP A 65 -2.72 -0.70 3.43
CA ASP A 65 -3.52 -1.19 4.56
C ASP A 65 -5.01 -1.35 4.16
N GLN A 66 -5.49 -0.45 3.29
CA GLN A 66 -6.83 -0.55 2.72
C GLN A 66 -6.94 -1.71 1.73
N LEU A 67 -5.94 -1.95 0.88
CA LEU A 67 -5.90 -3.11 -0.02
C LEU A 67 -6.01 -4.42 0.77
N HIS A 68 -5.24 -4.56 1.85
CA HIS A 68 -5.34 -5.70 2.75
C HIS A 68 -6.77 -5.90 3.28
N THR A 69 -7.41 -4.80 3.70
CA THR A 69 -8.79 -4.83 4.21
C THR A 69 -9.81 -5.23 3.13
N ILE A 70 -9.61 -4.78 1.90
CA ILE A 70 -10.47 -5.12 0.74
C ILE A 70 -10.35 -6.60 0.38
N LEU A 71 -9.16 -7.18 0.50
CA LEU A 71 -8.86 -8.56 0.11
C LEU A 71 -9.18 -9.59 1.20
N GLN A 72 -9.22 -9.19 2.48
CA GLN A 72 -9.56 -10.07 3.60
C GLN A 72 -10.85 -10.89 3.41
N PRO A 73 -11.99 -10.31 2.98
CA PRO A 73 -13.22 -11.09 2.74
C PRO A 73 -13.09 -12.16 1.66
N ALA A 74 -12.11 -12.02 0.76
CA ALA A 74 -11.79 -13.01 -0.28
C ALA A 74 -10.80 -14.09 0.21
N GLY A 75 -10.36 -14.02 1.47
CA GLY A 75 -9.40 -14.97 2.04
C GLY A 75 -7.96 -14.76 1.57
N ILE A 76 -7.65 -13.63 0.92
CA ILE A 76 -6.30 -13.29 0.47
C ILE A 76 -5.64 -12.46 1.56
N GLU A 77 -4.64 -13.04 2.24
CA GLU A 77 -3.91 -12.39 3.31
C GLU A 77 -2.63 -11.73 2.77
N LEU A 78 -2.63 -10.39 2.73
CA LEU A 78 -1.42 -9.63 2.48
C LEU A 78 -0.65 -9.40 3.78
N PRO A 79 0.68 -9.31 3.74
CA PRO A 79 1.44 -9.07 4.93
C PRO A 79 1.20 -7.65 5.47
N ARG A 80 0.73 -7.57 6.71
CA ARG A 80 0.53 -6.35 7.48
C ARG A 80 1.42 -6.43 8.70
N ALA A 81 2.58 -5.81 8.62
CA ALA A 81 3.40 -5.63 9.80
C ALA A 81 3.46 -4.13 10.13
N GLU A 82 3.75 -3.84 11.40
CA GLU A 82 3.91 -2.48 11.89
C GLU A 82 5.39 -2.27 12.17
N LEU A 83 5.97 -1.21 11.61
CA LEU A 83 7.30 -0.75 11.97
C LEU A 83 7.18 0.14 13.19
N THR A 84 7.66 -0.35 14.33
CA THR A 84 7.95 0.49 15.49
C THR A 84 9.41 0.88 15.46
N LEU A 85 9.70 2.14 15.13
CA LEU A 85 11.04 2.71 15.19
C LEU A 85 11.20 3.49 16.51
N ASP A 86 12.37 3.39 17.13
CA ASP A 86 12.69 4.17 18.33
C ASP A 86 12.91 5.64 17.94
N SER A 87 12.27 6.56 18.66
CA SER A 87 12.42 8.01 18.42
C SER A 87 13.75 8.58 18.93
N ASN A 88 14.54 7.80 19.66
CA ASN A 88 15.83 8.23 20.20
C ASN A 88 16.89 8.41 19.08
N PRO A 89 17.56 9.58 18.97
CA PRO A 89 18.62 9.82 17.97
C PRO A 89 19.79 8.82 18.01
N GLN A 90 20.04 8.19 19.16
CA GLN A 90 21.10 7.20 19.34
C GLN A 90 20.74 5.82 18.74
N ALA A 91 19.46 5.53 18.55
CA ALA A 91 18.96 4.27 18.01
C ALA A 91 18.97 4.23 16.46
N LYS A 92 19.61 5.20 15.79
CA LYS A 92 19.54 5.34 14.33
C LYS A 92 20.03 4.10 13.56
N GLU A 93 21.08 3.45 14.04
CA GLU A 93 21.62 2.23 13.42
C GLU A 93 20.72 1.02 13.70
N ASP A 94 20.16 0.91 14.91
CA ASP A 94 19.23 -0.16 15.27
C ASP A 94 17.91 -0.03 14.51
N ASN A 95 17.37 1.18 14.37
CA ASN A 95 16.21 1.49 13.54
C ASN A 95 16.43 1.10 12.08
N LYS A 96 17.62 1.37 11.54
CA LYS A 96 17.95 0.99 10.16
C LYS A 96 17.97 -0.53 9.99
N ARG A 97 18.55 -1.26 10.95
CA ARG A 97 18.55 -2.73 10.95
C ARG A 97 17.15 -3.31 11.10
N GLN A 98 16.34 -2.75 11.99
CA GLN A 98 14.94 -3.14 12.16
C GLN A 98 14.14 -2.89 10.87
N GLN A 99 14.32 -1.73 10.23
CA GLN A 99 13.67 -1.41 8.97
C GLN A 99 14.09 -2.37 7.84
N GLN A 100 15.38 -2.73 7.78
CA GLN A 100 15.89 -3.71 6.81
C GLN A 100 15.29 -5.10 7.06
N ALA A 101 15.37 -5.63 8.29
CA ALA A 101 14.82 -6.93 8.63
C ALA A 101 13.30 -7.01 8.37
N TYR A 102 12.59 -5.93 8.65
CA TYR A 102 11.17 -5.80 8.35
C TYR A 102 10.89 -5.78 6.84
N THR A 103 11.68 -5.05 6.07
CA THR A 103 11.56 -5.02 4.60
C THR A 103 11.78 -6.43 4.04
N ASP A 104 12.82 -7.11 4.51
CA ASP A 104 13.15 -8.46 4.07
C ASP A 104 12.04 -9.46 4.42
N ASP A 105 11.44 -9.40 5.61
CA ASP A 105 10.31 -10.26 5.99
C ASP A 105 9.12 -10.09 5.06
N ILE A 106 8.70 -8.85 4.80
CA ILE A 106 7.53 -8.56 3.98
C ILE A 106 7.76 -8.95 2.53
N VAL A 107 8.94 -8.61 1.98
CA VAL A 107 9.29 -8.96 0.60
C VAL A 107 9.35 -10.47 0.43
N ASN A 108 9.94 -11.21 1.38
CA ASN A 108 9.98 -12.66 1.33
C ASN A 108 8.58 -13.29 1.40
N ARG A 109 7.67 -12.73 2.22
CA ARG A 109 6.28 -13.18 2.28
C ARG A 109 5.52 -12.94 0.97
N LEU A 110 5.74 -11.80 0.33
CA LEU A 110 5.14 -11.49 -0.97
C LEU A 110 5.69 -12.39 -2.09
N TRP A 111 7.00 -12.65 -2.12
CA TRP A 111 7.58 -13.62 -3.06
C TRP A 111 7.12 -15.05 -2.79
N ALA A 112 6.95 -15.44 -1.53
CA ALA A 112 6.36 -16.73 -1.19
C ALA A 112 4.93 -16.82 -1.74
N LEU A 113 4.11 -15.77 -1.55
CA LEU A 113 2.76 -15.70 -2.10
C LEU A 113 2.76 -15.83 -3.64
N GLU A 114 3.68 -15.16 -4.33
CA GLU A 114 3.83 -15.28 -5.79
C GLU A 114 4.17 -16.72 -6.21
N ALA A 115 5.05 -17.39 -5.47
CA ALA A 115 5.54 -18.72 -5.79
C ALA A 115 4.55 -19.85 -5.44
N SER A 116 3.86 -19.77 -4.30
CA SER A 116 2.97 -20.83 -3.82
C SER A 116 1.50 -20.60 -4.16
N GLU A 117 1.07 -19.34 -4.27
CA GLU A 117 -0.33 -18.95 -4.40
C GLU A 117 -0.53 -17.92 -5.53
N GLN A 118 0.01 -18.26 -6.71
CA GLN A 118 0.08 -17.37 -7.86
C GLN A 118 -1.27 -16.74 -8.25
N ASP A 119 -2.37 -17.47 -8.11
CA ASP A 119 -3.71 -16.94 -8.39
C ASP A 119 -4.12 -15.84 -7.40
N GLN A 120 -3.82 -16.01 -6.11
CA GLN A 120 -4.07 -14.98 -5.11
C GLN A 120 -3.21 -13.73 -5.37
N TYR A 121 -1.93 -13.93 -5.69
CA TYR A 121 -1.02 -12.84 -6.05
C TYR A 121 -1.56 -12.04 -7.25
N ARG A 122 -1.98 -12.73 -8.31
CA ARG A 122 -2.56 -12.10 -9.51
C ARG A 122 -3.85 -11.33 -9.20
N VAL A 123 -4.72 -11.90 -8.37
CA VAL A 123 -5.96 -11.22 -7.93
C VAL A 123 -5.62 -9.97 -7.12
N ALA A 124 -4.71 -10.06 -6.15
CA ALA A 124 -4.27 -8.91 -5.36
C ALA A 124 -3.69 -7.79 -6.24
N LEU A 125 -2.83 -8.14 -7.21
CA LEU A 125 -2.25 -7.21 -8.16
C LEU A 125 -3.29 -6.55 -9.06
N ALA A 126 -4.26 -7.33 -9.57
CA ALA A 126 -5.35 -6.81 -10.39
C ALA A 126 -6.26 -5.86 -9.60
N VAL A 127 -6.60 -6.22 -8.36
CA VAL A 127 -7.40 -5.37 -7.45
C VAL A 127 -6.65 -4.08 -7.12
N LEU A 128 -5.36 -4.16 -6.81
CA LEU A 128 -4.53 -2.99 -6.56
C LEU A 128 -4.44 -2.08 -7.79
N THR A 129 -4.27 -2.65 -8.98
CA THR A 129 -4.22 -1.88 -10.23
C THR A 129 -5.52 -1.09 -10.43
N GLN A 130 -6.67 -1.76 -10.30
CA GLN A 130 -7.97 -1.11 -10.41
C GLN A 130 -8.19 -0.08 -9.30
N PHE A 131 -7.70 -0.34 -8.09
CA PHE A 131 -7.79 0.58 -6.97
C PHE A 131 -6.97 1.85 -7.22
N CYS A 132 -5.76 1.73 -7.75
CA CYS A 132 -4.94 2.87 -8.19
C CYS A 132 -5.63 3.70 -9.28
N ASP A 133 -6.30 3.06 -10.24
CA ASP A 133 -7.08 3.77 -11.25
C ASP A 133 -8.24 4.57 -10.63
N CYS A 134 -8.95 4.00 -9.65
CA CYS A 134 -9.98 4.71 -8.89
C CYS A 134 -9.40 5.90 -8.10
N LEU A 135 -8.24 5.74 -7.46
CA LEU A 135 -7.56 6.83 -6.74
C LEU A 135 -7.23 8.00 -7.68
N VAL A 136 -6.64 7.72 -8.84
CA VAL A 136 -6.32 8.75 -9.85
C VAL A 136 -7.57 9.48 -10.32
N TRP A 137 -8.66 8.76 -10.56
CA TRP A 137 -9.94 9.34 -10.98
C TRP A 137 -10.52 10.33 -9.97
N TRP A 138 -10.43 10.00 -8.68
CA TRP A 138 -10.87 10.90 -7.60
C TRP A 138 -9.91 12.06 -7.40
N THR A 139 -8.59 11.82 -7.42
CA THR A 139 -7.58 12.89 -7.34
C THR A 139 -7.82 14.00 -8.36
N GLN A 140 -8.26 13.66 -9.58
CA GLN A 140 -8.58 14.66 -10.62
C GLN A 140 -9.77 15.58 -10.28
N ARG A 141 -10.64 15.18 -9.35
CA ARG A 141 -11.85 15.94 -8.94
C ARG A 141 -11.62 16.83 -7.71
N TYR A 142 -10.56 16.55 -6.97
CA TYR A 142 -10.16 17.30 -5.78
C TYR A 142 -9.08 18.36 -6.09
N LYS A 143 -8.59 18.39 -7.35
CA LYS A 143 -7.79 19.49 -7.91
C LYS A 143 -8.70 20.59 -8.44
#